data_AF-A0A8T8E6D1-F1
#
_entry.id   AF-A0A8T8E6D1-F1
#
_cell.length_a   1.000
_cell.length_b   1.000
_cell.length_c   1.000
_cell.angle_alpha   90.00
_cell.angle_beta   90.00
_cell.angle_gamma   90.00
#
_symmetry.space_group_name_H-M   'P 1'
#
loop_
_entity.id
_entity.type
_entity.pdbx_description
1 polymer ?
#
loop_
_entity_poly.entity_id
_entity_poly.type
_entity_poly.pdbx_seq_one_letter_code
_entity_poly.pdbx_strand_id
1 'polypeptide(L)'
;MLSESEALFLNRCLREVPSTANITDIEFTENQITDMLVDVNVDESDLTRGWQRYFNRRTQEVLEGGVTTGNTVEKYHLNPEIIAEEWADEVDDKPWFAETRLEEVDDQSWKFIAQSDGRGKLVFRLFFNGRRVEEYTPDALKGRFAVWFVEPQSIPDEEATFKWAEFLDDDFWRALQRDLLRLQDPRTVNICRTDSVAADDNMEGIEDAIKYKFRDCGLTVDEDPQADIAEIEEYIDGPVLFGAKERDDAHLLVCECDLSPNHIHLHYVHDGKPAHLSESEYAEDIRDFVHDKVKDYHDLSAKKEDIPQTIRWLVVLFGAIGISQFLPVFSFFGVNPNSQIVTDTLIAVRIGSLVIGIAIVLYLLLPVIKFRRFSWTRESGWFST
;
A
#
# COMPACT_ATOMS: atom_id res chain seq x y z
N MET A 1 -9.98 -16.25 -16.48
CA MET A 1 -11.19 -15.50 -16.19
C MET A 1 -12.37 -16.44 -15.96
N LEU A 2 -13.01 -16.38 -14.78
CA LEU A 2 -14.27 -17.06 -14.47
C LEU A 2 -15.40 -16.35 -15.23
N SER A 3 -16.04 -17.04 -16.17
CA SER A 3 -17.19 -16.49 -16.91
C SER A 3 -18.42 -16.36 -15.99
N GLU A 4 -19.35 -15.48 -16.38
CA GLU A 4 -20.64 -15.30 -15.67
C GLU A 4 -21.41 -16.63 -15.54
N SER A 5 -21.42 -17.44 -16.60
CA SER A 5 -22.02 -18.77 -16.64
C SER A 5 -21.38 -19.73 -15.63
N GLU A 6 -20.04 -19.74 -15.54
CA GLU A 6 -19.30 -20.55 -14.57
C GLU A 6 -19.60 -20.09 -13.14
N ALA A 7 -19.70 -18.78 -12.90
CA ALA A 7 -20.01 -18.23 -11.59
C ALA A 7 -21.44 -18.58 -11.13
N LEU A 8 -22.43 -18.49 -12.03
CA LEU A 8 -23.82 -18.88 -11.75
C LEU A 8 -23.93 -20.36 -11.40
N PHE A 9 -23.30 -21.22 -12.20
CA PHE A 9 -23.26 -22.66 -11.96
C PHE A 9 -22.57 -22.99 -10.63
N LEU A 10 -21.38 -22.43 -10.38
CA LEU A 10 -20.63 -22.70 -9.15
C LEU A 10 -21.40 -22.24 -7.90
N ASN A 11 -22.04 -21.07 -7.96
CA ASN A 11 -22.90 -20.57 -6.88
C ASN A 11 -24.10 -21.50 -6.62
N ARG A 12 -24.67 -22.12 -7.66
CA ARG A 12 -25.74 -23.13 -7.52
C ARG A 12 -25.24 -24.40 -6.82
N CYS A 13 -24.05 -24.89 -7.15
CA CYS A 13 -23.45 -26.05 -6.49
C CYS A 13 -23.11 -25.77 -5.02
N LEU A 14 -22.52 -24.60 -4.73
CA LEU A 14 -22.13 -24.21 -3.37
C LEU A 14 -23.32 -24.08 -2.42
N ARG A 15 -24.52 -23.74 -2.92
CA ARG A 15 -25.76 -23.70 -2.15
C ARG A 15 -26.25 -25.07 -1.65
N GLU A 16 -25.80 -26.15 -2.26
CA GLU A 16 -26.12 -27.51 -1.79
C GLU A 16 -25.27 -27.92 -0.58
N VAL A 17 -24.24 -27.14 -0.23
CA VAL A 17 -23.36 -27.41 0.90
C VAL A 17 -23.97 -26.80 2.17
N PRO A 18 -24.33 -27.60 3.19
CA PRO A 18 -24.80 -27.06 4.46
C PRO A 18 -23.72 -26.24 5.17
N SER A 19 -24.12 -25.18 5.88
CA SER A 19 -23.19 -24.25 6.55
C SER A 19 -22.18 -24.91 7.51
N THR A 20 -22.54 -26.05 8.10
CA THR A 20 -21.70 -26.79 9.06
C THR A 20 -20.95 -27.96 8.44
N ALA A 21 -21.22 -28.31 7.18
CA ALA A 21 -20.64 -29.48 6.53
C ALA A 21 -19.24 -29.19 5.97
N ASN A 22 -18.46 -30.26 5.76
CA ASN A 22 -17.28 -30.14 4.92
C ASN A 22 -17.71 -30.18 3.45
N ILE A 23 -17.29 -29.18 2.68
CA ILE A 23 -17.56 -29.10 1.24
C ILE A 23 -17.09 -30.34 0.48
N THR A 24 -16.00 -30.98 0.91
CA THR A 24 -15.46 -32.19 0.27
C THR A 24 -16.28 -33.45 0.55
N ASP A 25 -17.15 -33.43 1.56
CA ASP A 25 -18.05 -34.55 1.89
C ASP A 25 -19.32 -34.55 1.02
N ILE A 26 -19.58 -33.47 0.27
CA ILE A 26 -20.78 -33.36 -0.57
C ILE A 26 -20.51 -33.99 -1.93
N GLU A 27 -21.36 -34.95 -2.30
CA GLU A 27 -21.24 -35.74 -3.52
C GLU A 27 -22.32 -35.39 -4.54
N PHE A 28 -21.90 -35.16 -5.78
CA PHE A 28 -22.77 -34.97 -6.92
C PHE A 28 -22.60 -36.10 -7.94
N THR A 29 -23.67 -36.44 -8.63
CA THR A 29 -23.64 -37.26 -9.85
C THR A 29 -23.68 -36.36 -11.08
N GLU A 30 -23.24 -36.86 -12.22
CA GLU A 30 -23.27 -36.10 -13.49
C GLU A 30 -24.68 -35.64 -13.87
N ASN A 31 -25.70 -36.48 -13.63
CA ASN A 31 -27.10 -36.10 -13.84
C ASN A 31 -27.51 -34.92 -12.95
N GLN A 32 -27.13 -34.93 -11.66
CA GLN A 32 -27.42 -33.81 -10.76
C GLN A 32 -26.70 -32.52 -11.18
N ILE A 33 -25.48 -32.62 -11.70
CA ILE A 33 -24.73 -31.48 -12.22
C ILE A 33 -25.43 -30.91 -13.47
N THR A 34 -25.90 -31.79 -14.35
CA THR A 34 -26.68 -31.40 -15.53
C THR A 34 -27.99 -30.71 -15.13
N ASP A 35 -28.70 -31.25 -14.13
CA ASP A 35 -29.92 -30.64 -13.59
C ASP A 35 -29.62 -29.25 -13.00
N MET A 36 -28.48 -29.07 -12.32
CA MET A 36 -28.06 -27.77 -11.79
C MET A 36 -27.72 -26.75 -12.88
N LEU A 37 -27.13 -27.18 -14.00
CA LEU A 37 -26.90 -26.31 -15.16
C LEU A 37 -28.23 -25.82 -15.75
N VAL A 38 -29.22 -26.71 -15.85
CA VAL A 38 -30.58 -26.38 -16.29
C VAL A 38 -31.26 -25.41 -15.31
N ASP A 39 -31.11 -25.64 -13.99
CA ASP A 39 -31.69 -24.77 -12.93
C ASP A 39 -31.25 -23.30 -13.08
N VAL A 40 -29.99 -23.05 -13.46
CA VAL A 40 -29.45 -21.70 -13.67
C VAL A 40 -29.50 -21.23 -15.12
N ASN A 41 -30.13 -22.02 -16.02
CA ASN A 41 -30.23 -21.71 -17.45
C ASN A 41 -28.85 -21.44 -18.09
N VAL A 42 -27.87 -22.30 -17.79
CA VAL A 42 -26.53 -22.27 -18.38
C VAL A 42 -26.34 -23.53 -19.21
N ASP A 43 -25.99 -23.37 -20.50
CA ASP A 43 -25.62 -24.52 -21.33
C ASP A 43 -24.17 -24.94 -21.02
N GLU A 44 -23.88 -26.24 -21.06
CA GLU A 44 -22.52 -26.75 -20.82
C GLU A 44 -21.48 -26.15 -21.78
N SER A 45 -21.90 -25.80 -23.01
CA SER A 45 -21.04 -25.13 -24.00
C SER A 45 -20.63 -23.72 -23.61
N ASP A 46 -21.35 -23.06 -22.70
CA ASP A 46 -21.05 -21.72 -22.23
C ASP A 46 -19.97 -21.73 -21.14
N LEU A 47 -19.66 -22.91 -20.59
CA LEU A 47 -18.59 -23.11 -19.62
C LEU A 47 -17.25 -23.20 -20.36
N THR A 48 -16.58 -22.06 -20.52
CA THR A 48 -15.33 -21.96 -21.30
C THR A 48 -14.25 -22.94 -20.88
N ARG A 49 -14.21 -23.33 -19.60
CA ARG A 49 -13.22 -24.25 -19.04
C ARG A 49 -13.81 -25.59 -18.61
N GLY A 50 -15.10 -25.83 -18.88
CA GLY A 50 -15.87 -26.98 -18.42
C GLY A 50 -16.16 -26.94 -16.92
N TRP A 51 -17.18 -27.67 -16.45
CA TRP A 51 -17.49 -27.74 -15.02
C TRP A 51 -16.57 -28.69 -14.26
N GLN A 52 -16.06 -29.73 -14.91
CA GLN A 52 -15.35 -30.86 -14.27
C GLN A 52 -14.11 -30.41 -13.48
N ARG A 53 -13.46 -29.32 -13.90
CA ARG A 53 -12.29 -28.74 -13.24
C ARG A 53 -12.53 -28.34 -11.78
N TYR A 54 -13.76 -27.95 -11.43
CA TYR A 54 -14.11 -27.53 -10.07
C TYR A 54 -14.36 -28.73 -9.14
N PHE A 55 -14.24 -29.95 -9.66
CA PHE A 55 -14.55 -31.18 -8.93
C PHE A 55 -13.40 -32.18 -8.93
N ASN A 56 -13.21 -32.84 -7.80
CA ASN A 56 -12.50 -34.09 -7.70
C ASN A 56 -13.45 -35.24 -8.04
N ARG A 57 -12.98 -36.18 -8.87
CA ARG A 57 -13.76 -37.34 -9.29
C ARG A 57 -13.39 -38.57 -8.45
N ARG A 58 -14.41 -39.27 -7.95
CA ARG A 58 -14.28 -40.55 -7.27
C ARG A 58 -15.23 -41.57 -7.90
N THR A 59 -14.70 -42.74 -8.24
CA THR A 59 -15.53 -43.85 -8.73
C THR A 59 -16.01 -44.70 -7.54
N GLN A 60 -17.32 -44.94 -7.47
CA GLN A 60 -17.94 -45.76 -6.44
C GLN A 60 -18.65 -46.96 -7.07
N GLU A 61 -18.47 -48.15 -6.51
CA GLU A 61 -19.22 -49.34 -6.93
C GLU A 61 -20.67 -49.28 -6.42
N VAL A 62 -21.62 -49.63 -7.29
CA VAL A 62 -23.04 -49.69 -6.94
C VAL A 62 -23.32 -50.98 -6.18
N LEU A 63 -23.86 -50.82 -4.97
CA LEU A 63 -24.31 -51.90 -4.11
C LEU A 63 -25.83 -52.04 -4.18
N GLU A 64 -26.33 -53.20 -4.57
CA GLU A 64 -27.75 -53.55 -4.47
C GLU A 64 -27.91 -54.61 -3.38
N GLY A 65 -28.67 -54.29 -2.33
CA GLY A 65 -28.89 -55.21 -1.20
C GLY A 65 -27.59 -55.61 -0.45
N GLY A 66 -26.54 -54.79 -0.53
CA GLY A 66 -25.23 -55.06 0.08
C GLY A 66 -24.29 -55.92 -0.77
N VAL A 67 -24.66 -56.24 -2.03
CA VAL A 67 -23.82 -56.99 -2.97
C VAL A 67 -23.37 -56.07 -4.11
N THR A 68 -22.10 -56.19 -4.50
CA THR A 68 -21.52 -55.44 -5.62
C THR A 68 -22.16 -55.87 -6.93
N THR A 69 -22.72 -54.90 -7.67
CA THR A 69 -23.36 -55.16 -8.97
C THR A 69 -22.37 -55.24 -10.13
N GLY A 70 -21.12 -54.84 -9.90
CA GLY A 70 -20.11 -54.67 -10.96
C GLY A 70 -20.27 -53.36 -11.75
N ASN A 71 -21.33 -52.59 -11.50
CA ASN A 71 -21.50 -51.26 -12.07
C ASN A 71 -20.82 -50.22 -11.19
N THR A 72 -20.23 -49.20 -11.81
CA THR A 72 -19.65 -48.06 -11.12
C THR A 72 -20.39 -46.78 -11.46
N VAL A 73 -20.51 -45.89 -10.48
CA VAL A 73 -21.02 -44.53 -10.66
C VAL A 73 -19.91 -43.56 -10.33
N GLU A 74 -19.76 -42.53 -11.15
CA GLU A 74 -18.84 -41.43 -10.88
C GLU A 74 -19.50 -40.42 -9.93
N LYS A 75 -18.75 -40.05 -8.89
CA LYS A 75 -19.10 -39.05 -7.89
C LYS A 75 -18.13 -37.89 -8.02
N TYR A 76 -18.68 -36.69 -7.93
CA TYR A 76 -17.97 -35.43 -8.07
C TYR A 76 -18.05 -34.68 -6.75
N HIS A 77 -16.92 -34.25 -6.23
CA HIS A 77 -16.79 -33.48 -4.99
C HIS A 77 -16.19 -32.13 -5.32
N LEU A 78 -16.75 -31.03 -4.82
CA LEU A 78 -16.18 -29.71 -5.05
C LEU A 78 -14.72 -29.67 -4.54
N ASN A 79 -13.82 -29.08 -5.33
CA ASN A 79 -12.42 -28.92 -4.99
C ASN A 79 -12.16 -27.47 -4.54
N PRO A 80 -12.03 -27.22 -3.22
CA PRO A 80 -11.89 -25.86 -2.70
C PRO A 80 -10.58 -25.18 -3.11
N GLU A 81 -9.50 -25.95 -3.27
CA GLU A 81 -8.20 -25.46 -3.72
C GLU A 81 -8.32 -24.86 -5.13
N ILE A 82 -8.83 -25.63 -6.08
CA ILE A 82 -9.02 -25.16 -7.47
C ILE A 82 -9.99 -23.98 -7.54
N ILE A 83 -11.05 -23.98 -6.71
CA ILE A 83 -11.99 -22.86 -6.67
C ILE A 83 -11.32 -21.60 -6.12
N ALA A 84 -10.50 -21.71 -5.07
CA ALA A 84 -9.78 -20.59 -4.48
C ALA A 84 -8.72 -20.02 -5.42
N GLU A 85 -7.97 -20.87 -6.12
CA GLU A 85 -6.98 -20.47 -7.14
C GLU A 85 -7.65 -19.72 -8.28
N GLU A 86 -8.73 -20.25 -8.84
CA GLU A 86 -9.43 -19.60 -9.95
C GLU A 86 -10.09 -18.29 -9.57
N TRP A 87 -10.61 -18.20 -8.35
CA TRP A 87 -11.10 -16.94 -7.82
C TRP A 87 -9.96 -15.94 -7.61
N ALA A 88 -8.81 -16.37 -7.07
CA ALA A 88 -7.66 -15.51 -6.86
C ALA A 88 -7.10 -14.97 -8.18
N ASP A 89 -6.98 -15.80 -9.21
CA ASP A 89 -6.55 -15.40 -10.55
C ASP A 89 -7.48 -14.32 -11.14
N GLU A 90 -8.80 -14.45 -10.96
CA GLU A 90 -9.77 -13.45 -11.41
C GLU A 90 -9.60 -12.10 -10.69
N VAL A 91 -9.30 -12.16 -9.39
CA VAL A 91 -9.11 -10.97 -8.56
C VAL A 91 -7.73 -10.33 -8.81
N ASP A 92 -6.70 -11.12 -9.13
CA ASP A 92 -5.34 -10.65 -9.44
C ASP A 92 -5.27 -9.85 -10.75
N ASP A 93 -6.06 -10.23 -11.75
CA ASP A 93 -6.15 -9.52 -13.03
C ASP A 93 -6.74 -8.08 -12.91
N LYS A 94 -7.23 -7.69 -11.73
CA LYS A 94 -7.74 -6.33 -11.48
C LYS A 94 -6.58 -5.33 -11.33
N PRO A 95 -6.65 -4.15 -11.97
CA PRO A 95 -5.57 -3.15 -12.01
C PRO A 95 -5.27 -2.46 -10.66
N TRP A 96 -5.89 -2.90 -9.56
CA TRP A 96 -5.81 -2.27 -8.25
C TRP A 96 -4.69 -2.81 -7.37
N PHE A 97 -4.13 -3.97 -7.72
CA PHE A 97 -3.13 -4.65 -6.94
C PHE A 97 -1.78 -4.61 -7.62
N ALA A 98 -0.76 -4.18 -6.88
CA ALA A 98 0.62 -4.23 -7.36
C ALA A 98 1.22 -5.63 -7.22
N GLU A 99 0.76 -6.37 -6.21
CA GLU A 99 1.21 -7.73 -5.90
C GLU A 99 0.09 -8.46 -5.17
N THR A 100 -0.19 -9.71 -5.56
CA THR A 100 -1.07 -10.59 -4.82
C THR A 100 -0.38 -11.91 -4.48
N ARG A 101 -0.92 -12.61 -3.48
CA ARG A 101 -0.53 -13.97 -3.14
C ARG A 101 -1.69 -14.70 -2.49
N LEU A 102 -1.82 -15.99 -2.81
CA LEU A 102 -2.73 -16.90 -2.16
C LEU A 102 -1.95 -17.84 -1.24
N GLU A 103 -2.36 -17.92 0.03
CA GLU A 103 -1.77 -18.83 1.02
C GLU A 103 -2.84 -19.82 1.48
N GLU A 104 -2.60 -21.12 1.31
CA GLU A 104 -3.39 -22.15 2.00
C GLU A 104 -3.15 -22.02 3.50
N VAL A 105 -4.22 -22.10 4.28
CA VAL A 105 -4.11 -22.13 5.75
C VAL A 105 -4.57 -23.47 6.30
N ASP A 106 -5.58 -24.06 5.68
CA ASP A 106 -6.02 -25.43 5.88
C ASP A 106 -6.92 -25.87 4.71
N ASP A 107 -7.44 -27.08 4.78
CA ASP A 107 -8.24 -27.76 3.75
C ASP A 107 -9.57 -27.09 3.41
N GLN A 108 -9.99 -26.08 4.16
CA GLN A 108 -11.24 -25.34 3.96
C GLN A 108 -11.07 -23.82 3.97
N SER A 109 -9.84 -23.33 4.04
CA SER A 109 -9.58 -21.92 4.19
C SER A 109 -8.26 -21.48 3.59
N TRP A 110 -8.36 -20.43 2.79
CA TRP A 110 -7.25 -19.77 2.12
C TRP A 110 -7.19 -18.31 2.53
N LYS A 111 -6.06 -17.69 2.27
CA LYS A 111 -5.81 -16.29 2.56
C LYS A 111 -5.25 -15.63 1.31
N PHE A 112 -6.07 -14.81 0.69
CA PHE A 112 -5.67 -13.97 -0.42
C PHE A 112 -5.16 -12.63 0.13
N ILE A 113 -3.93 -12.29 -0.20
CA ILE A 113 -3.25 -11.10 0.30
C ILE A 113 -2.93 -10.24 -0.90
N ALA A 114 -3.42 -9.01 -0.90
CA ALA A 114 -3.22 -8.08 -1.99
C ALA A 114 -2.57 -6.78 -1.48
N GLN A 115 -1.54 -6.31 -2.16
CA GLN A 115 -0.98 -4.99 -1.94
C GLN A 115 -1.74 -4.00 -2.82
N SER A 116 -2.58 -3.19 -2.18
CA SER A 116 -3.36 -2.16 -2.86
C SER A 116 -2.54 -0.88 -3.00
N ASP A 117 -2.54 -0.31 -4.20
CA ASP A 117 -1.92 0.98 -4.49
C ASP A 117 -2.55 2.08 -3.61
N GLY A 118 -1.77 2.59 -2.67
CA GLY A 118 -2.18 3.68 -1.77
C GLY A 118 -3.04 3.28 -0.55
N ARG A 119 -3.36 1.98 -0.36
CA ARG A 119 -4.13 1.49 0.81
C ARG A 119 -3.40 0.44 1.65
N GLY A 120 -2.21 0.05 1.21
CA GLY A 120 -1.39 -0.96 1.89
C GLY A 120 -1.97 -2.36 1.72
N LYS A 121 -1.75 -3.20 2.72
CA LYS A 121 -2.03 -4.64 2.64
C LYS A 121 -3.49 -4.94 2.96
N LEU A 122 -4.22 -5.48 1.99
CA LEU A 122 -5.53 -6.08 2.17
C LEU A 122 -5.40 -7.60 2.32
N VAL A 123 -6.22 -8.19 3.18
CA VAL A 123 -6.23 -9.62 3.48
C VAL A 123 -7.67 -10.11 3.41
N PHE A 124 -7.97 -10.91 2.39
CA PHE A 124 -9.26 -11.58 2.22
C PHE A 124 -9.12 -13.03 2.68
N ARG A 125 -9.87 -13.39 3.70
CA ARG A 125 -9.89 -14.74 4.25
C ARG A 125 -11.01 -15.53 3.60
N LEU A 126 -10.65 -16.53 2.80
CA LEU A 126 -11.58 -17.36 2.06
C LEU A 126 -12.05 -18.53 2.92
N PHE A 127 -13.35 -18.79 2.94
CA PHE A 127 -13.96 -19.86 3.73
C PHE A 127 -14.90 -20.73 2.90
N PHE A 128 -14.66 -22.04 2.94
CA PHE A 128 -15.54 -23.06 2.35
C PHE A 128 -16.35 -23.82 3.41
N ASN A 129 -16.54 -23.19 4.57
CA ASN A 129 -17.38 -23.67 5.66
C ASN A 129 -18.03 -22.47 6.35
N GLY A 130 -19.37 -22.41 6.35
CA GLY A 130 -20.13 -21.28 6.89
C GLY A 130 -19.90 -21.05 8.38
N ARG A 131 -19.81 -22.13 9.19
CA ARG A 131 -19.51 -22.00 10.64
C ARG A 131 -18.18 -21.29 10.90
N ARG A 132 -17.17 -21.51 10.06
CA ARG A 132 -15.86 -20.85 10.22
C ARG A 132 -15.88 -19.37 9.89
N VAL A 133 -16.81 -18.94 9.04
CA VAL A 133 -17.06 -17.51 8.79
C VAL A 133 -17.56 -16.88 10.08
N GLU A 134 -18.55 -17.50 10.73
CA GLU A 134 -19.16 -17.04 12.00
C GLU A 134 -18.16 -16.94 13.15
N GLU A 135 -17.17 -17.84 13.19
CA GLU A 135 -16.11 -17.86 14.19
C GLU A 135 -15.00 -16.83 13.91
N TYR A 136 -14.94 -16.29 12.69
CA TYR A 136 -13.93 -15.32 12.29
C TYR A 136 -14.32 -13.90 12.68
N THR A 137 -13.34 -13.12 13.13
CA THR A 137 -13.51 -11.71 13.45
C THR A 137 -12.80 -10.87 12.39
N PRO A 138 -13.50 -10.47 11.30
CA PRO A 138 -12.95 -9.54 10.33
C PRO A 138 -12.74 -8.16 10.98
N ASP A 139 -11.96 -7.32 10.32
CA ASP A 139 -11.56 -6.00 10.81
C ASP A 139 -11.23 -5.12 9.61
N ALA A 140 -12.24 -4.42 9.11
CA ALA A 140 -12.13 -3.56 7.93
C ALA A 140 -11.09 -2.45 8.10
N LEU A 141 -10.93 -1.91 9.32
CA LEU A 141 -9.93 -0.89 9.64
C LEU A 141 -8.51 -1.39 9.39
N LYS A 142 -8.24 -2.67 9.67
CA LYS A 142 -6.95 -3.32 9.42
C LYS A 142 -6.87 -3.99 8.04
N GLY A 143 -7.84 -3.74 7.16
CA GLY A 143 -7.89 -4.35 5.83
C GLY A 143 -8.07 -5.86 5.87
N ARG A 144 -8.75 -6.42 6.87
CA ARG A 144 -8.97 -7.86 7.05
C ARG A 144 -10.45 -8.18 6.82
N PHE A 145 -10.73 -8.92 5.76
CA PHE A 145 -12.08 -9.23 5.31
C PHE A 145 -12.34 -10.74 5.33
N ALA A 146 -13.58 -11.14 5.54
CA ALA A 146 -14.03 -12.51 5.32
C ALA A 146 -14.70 -12.63 3.95
N VAL A 147 -14.43 -13.72 3.25
CA VAL A 147 -15.07 -14.06 1.98
C VAL A 147 -15.62 -15.48 2.10
N TRP A 148 -16.92 -15.62 1.98
CA TRP A 148 -17.58 -16.91 2.12
C TRP A 148 -17.96 -17.47 0.75
N PHE A 149 -17.64 -18.76 0.55
CA PHE A 149 -18.07 -19.57 -0.59
C PHE A 149 -19.30 -20.42 -0.24
N VAL A 150 -19.36 -20.90 1.01
CA VAL A 150 -20.52 -21.58 1.58
C VAL A 150 -21.24 -20.61 2.52
N GLU A 151 -22.55 -20.47 2.34
CA GLU A 151 -23.37 -19.49 3.06
C GLU A 151 -23.38 -19.78 4.58
N PRO A 152 -22.99 -18.81 5.43
CA PRO A 152 -23.11 -18.95 6.88
C PRO A 152 -24.56 -18.79 7.33
N GLN A 153 -24.89 -19.23 8.55
CA GLN A 153 -26.21 -18.98 9.15
C GLN A 153 -26.35 -17.53 9.63
N SER A 154 -25.23 -16.90 9.99
CA SER A 154 -25.17 -15.49 10.38
C SER A 154 -23.91 -14.83 9.83
N ILE A 155 -24.01 -13.58 9.40
CA ILE A 155 -22.89 -12.82 8.87
C ILE A 155 -22.27 -12.01 10.03
N PRO A 156 -21.04 -12.32 10.47
CA PRO A 156 -20.35 -11.51 11.45
C PRO A 156 -19.79 -10.28 10.75
N ASP A 157 -20.26 -9.09 11.13
CA ASP A 157 -19.85 -7.81 10.54
C ASP A 157 -20.14 -7.71 9.03
N GLU A 158 -21.32 -7.17 8.70
CA GLU A 158 -21.79 -6.98 7.32
C GLU A 158 -20.90 -6.02 6.51
N GLU A 159 -20.10 -5.18 7.17
CA GLU A 159 -19.20 -4.23 6.49
C GLU A 159 -17.87 -4.86 6.08
N ALA A 160 -17.53 -6.02 6.65
CA ALA A 160 -16.23 -6.67 6.47
C ALA A 160 -16.32 -8.14 6.01
N THR A 161 -17.53 -8.63 5.74
CA THR A 161 -17.81 -10.00 5.30
C THR A 161 -18.59 -10.00 4.00
N PHE A 162 -17.99 -10.59 2.96
CA PHE A 162 -18.48 -10.52 1.58
C PHE A 162 -18.74 -11.89 1.01
N LYS A 163 -19.64 -11.96 0.04
CA LYS A 163 -19.84 -13.18 -0.75
C LYS A 163 -18.79 -13.23 -1.85
N TRP A 164 -18.19 -14.41 -2.10
CA TRP A 164 -17.18 -14.58 -3.15
C TRP A 164 -17.60 -14.06 -4.54
N ALA A 165 -18.88 -14.21 -4.89
CA ALA A 165 -19.44 -13.82 -6.18
C ALA A 165 -19.55 -12.30 -6.36
N GLU A 166 -19.54 -11.51 -5.27
CA GLU A 166 -19.57 -10.04 -5.34
C GLU A 166 -18.29 -9.50 -5.98
N PHE A 167 -17.16 -10.18 -5.80
CA PHE A 167 -15.86 -9.81 -6.37
C PHE A 167 -15.80 -9.92 -7.90
N LEU A 168 -16.78 -10.57 -8.52
CA LEU A 168 -16.88 -10.68 -9.97
C LEU A 168 -17.55 -9.43 -10.58
N ASP A 169 -18.22 -8.62 -9.77
CA ASP A 169 -18.86 -7.38 -10.21
C ASP A 169 -17.88 -6.20 -10.11
N ASP A 170 -17.71 -5.46 -11.21
CA ASP A 170 -16.89 -4.24 -11.22
C ASP A 170 -17.45 -3.13 -10.31
N ASP A 171 -18.76 -3.09 -10.09
CA ASP A 171 -19.39 -2.11 -9.19
C ASP A 171 -19.10 -2.41 -7.72
N PHE A 172 -18.97 -3.69 -7.36
CA PHE A 172 -18.53 -4.08 -6.00
C PHE A 172 -17.15 -3.50 -5.69
N TRP A 173 -16.20 -3.60 -6.62
CA TRP A 173 -14.86 -3.04 -6.42
C TRP A 173 -14.87 -1.53 -6.20
N ARG A 174 -15.70 -0.80 -6.95
CA ARG A 174 -15.87 0.65 -6.76
C ARG A 174 -16.50 0.98 -5.41
N ALA A 175 -17.44 0.15 -4.96
CA ALA A 175 -18.08 0.30 -3.65
C ALA A 175 -17.08 0.00 -2.53
N LEU A 176 -16.41 -1.16 -2.57
CA LEU A 176 -15.37 -1.55 -1.63
C LEU A 176 -14.28 -0.49 -1.56
N GLN A 177 -13.79 0.02 -2.70
CA GLN A 177 -12.79 1.11 -2.70
C GLN A 177 -13.30 2.36 -1.97
N ARG A 178 -14.56 2.76 -2.22
CA ARG A 178 -15.21 3.91 -1.57
C ARG A 178 -15.42 3.67 -0.07
N ASP A 179 -15.73 2.45 0.32
CA ASP A 179 -15.98 2.11 1.71
C ASP A 179 -14.69 1.90 2.47
N LEU A 180 -13.62 1.36 1.87
CA LEU A 180 -12.27 1.42 2.43
C LEU A 180 -11.76 2.85 2.55
N LEU A 181 -12.06 3.71 1.57
CA LEU A 181 -11.83 5.14 1.66
C LEU A 181 -12.52 5.73 2.90
N ARG A 182 -13.77 5.37 3.17
CA ARG A 182 -14.55 5.86 4.34
C ARG A 182 -14.14 5.23 5.67
N LEU A 183 -13.84 3.93 5.70
CA LEU A 183 -13.55 3.14 6.89
C LEU A 183 -12.10 3.33 7.37
N GLN A 184 -11.15 3.51 6.45
CA GLN A 184 -9.77 3.92 6.78
C GLN A 184 -9.64 5.47 6.92
N ASP A 185 -10.80 6.14 6.96
CA ASP A 185 -11.22 7.54 7.07
C ASP A 185 -10.29 8.71 6.65
N PRO A 186 -10.72 9.56 5.67
CA PRO A 186 -10.20 10.91 5.41
C PRO A 186 -10.62 11.95 6.45
N ARG A 187 -11.06 11.61 7.67
CA ARG A 187 -11.19 12.58 8.79
C ARG A 187 -9.85 12.96 9.39
N THR A 188 -8.83 12.14 9.15
CA THR A 188 -7.46 12.35 9.61
C THR A 188 -6.45 12.03 8.53
N VAL A 189 -5.41 12.84 8.45
CA VAL A 189 -4.24 12.56 7.62
C VAL A 189 -2.99 12.57 8.49
N ASN A 190 -2.19 11.50 8.41
CA ASN A 190 -0.87 11.45 9.01
C ASN A 190 0.06 12.43 8.28
N ILE A 191 0.50 13.48 8.97
CA ILE A 191 1.43 14.48 8.45
C ILE A 191 2.87 14.01 8.61
N CYS A 192 3.25 13.60 9.82
CA CYS A 192 4.60 13.19 10.14
C CYS A 192 4.60 12.19 11.28
N ARG A 193 5.54 11.24 11.25
CA ARG A 193 5.85 10.38 12.39
C ARG A 193 6.66 11.15 13.43
N THR A 194 6.20 11.15 14.68
CA THR A 194 6.88 11.82 15.80
C THR A 194 8.19 11.14 16.18
N ASP A 195 8.38 9.88 15.79
CA ASP A 195 9.63 9.12 15.94
C ASP A 195 10.56 9.19 14.71
N SER A 196 10.26 10.07 13.75
CA SER A 196 11.12 10.26 12.56
C SER A 196 12.34 11.12 12.87
N VAL A 197 13.42 10.96 12.10
CA VAL A 197 14.64 11.79 12.23
C VAL A 197 14.35 13.29 12.12
N ALA A 198 13.34 13.67 11.35
CA ALA A 198 12.95 15.07 11.19
C ALA A 198 12.27 15.62 12.44
N ALA A 199 11.36 14.82 13.02
CA ALA A 199 10.67 15.16 14.25
C ALA A 199 11.62 15.14 15.47
N ASP A 200 12.50 14.14 15.56
CA ASP A 200 13.50 14.01 16.62
C ASP A 200 14.52 15.18 16.60
N ASP A 201 14.96 15.59 15.41
CA ASP A 201 15.88 16.72 15.25
C ASP A 201 15.20 18.10 15.38
N ASN A 202 13.96 18.24 14.89
CA ASN A 202 13.33 19.55 14.69
C ASN A 202 11.79 19.51 14.54
N MET A 203 11.09 19.03 15.57
CA MET A 203 9.62 19.04 15.59
C MET A 203 9.02 20.44 15.40
N GLU A 204 9.56 21.45 16.09
CA GLU A 204 9.10 22.84 15.99
C GLU A 204 9.13 23.35 14.54
N GLY A 205 10.13 22.93 13.76
CA GLY A 205 10.21 23.25 12.34
C GLY A 205 9.07 22.65 11.51
N ILE A 206 8.60 21.45 11.85
CA ILE A 206 7.46 20.81 11.17
C ILE A 206 6.17 21.56 11.50
N GLU A 207 5.97 21.91 12.77
CA GLU A 207 4.83 22.75 13.19
C GLU A 207 4.85 24.11 12.49
N ASP A 208 6.01 24.76 12.43
CA ASP A 208 6.22 26.03 11.72
C ASP A 208 5.90 25.92 10.22
N ALA A 209 6.22 24.78 9.59
CA ALA A 209 5.89 24.53 8.19
C ALA A 209 4.37 24.44 7.98
N ILE A 210 3.66 23.73 8.87
CA ILE A 210 2.19 23.64 8.83
C ILE A 210 1.57 25.02 9.05
N LYS A 211 2.00 25.75 10.09
CA LYS A 211 1.52 27.12 10.39
C LYS A 211 1.82 28.10 9.26
N TYR A 212 2.99 27.98 8.63
CA TYR A 212 3.33 28.76 7.45
C TYR A 212 2.38 28.46 6.30
N LYS A 213 2.10 27.18 6.01
CA LYS A 213 1.22 26.80 4.92
C LYS A 213 -0.23 27.22 5.17
N PHE A 214 -0.72 27.13 6.40
CA PHE A 214 -2.02 27.71 6.78
C PHE A 214 -2.09 29.20 6.42
N ARG A 215 -1.07 29.99 6.79
CA ARG A 215 -1.02 31.43 6.49
C ARG A 215 -0.90 31.72 4.99
N ASP A 216 -0.14 30.90 4.25
CA ASP A 216 0.01 30.99 2.79
C ASP A 216 -1.32 30.75 2.07
N CYS A 217 -2.15 29.83 2.59
CA CYS A 217 -3.52 29.59 2.14
C CYS A 217 -4.51 30.69 2.58
N GLY A 218 -4.06 31.72 3.31
CA GLY A 218 -4.90 32.81 3.81
C GLY A 218 -5.70 32.47 5.07
N LEU A 219 -5.38 31.35 5.74
CA LEU A 219 -6.05 30.89 6.95
C LEU A 219 -5.49 31.58 8.18
N THR A 220 -6.33 31.81 9.18
CA THR A 220 -5.91 32.37 10.47
C THR A 220 -5.54 31.23 11.40
N VAL A 221 -4.26 31.17 11.78
CA VAL A 221 -3.76 30.18 12.74
C VAL A 221 -4.25 30.54 14.14
N ASP A 222 -4.75 29.53 14.83
CA ASP A 222 -5.14 29.56 16.23
C ASP A 222 -4.28 28.58 17.02
N GLU A 223 -3.63 29.08 18.07
CA GLU A 223 -2.76 28.27 18.94
C GLU A 223 -3.57 27.54 20.03
N ASP A 224 -4.84 27.90 20.23
CA ASP A 224 -5.73 27.27 21.21
C ASP A 224 -7.15 27.09 20.65
N PRO A 225 -7.31 26.25 19.59
CA PRO A 225 -8.61 26.04 18.93
C PRO A 225 -9.67 25.40 19.84
N GLN A 226 -9.26 24.82 20.98
CA GLN A 226 -10.18 24.22 21.94
C GLN A 226 -11.02 25.29 22.67
N ALA A 227 -10.51 26.53 22.78
CA ALA A 227 -11.25 27.64 23.35
C ALA A 227 -12.46 28.04 22.49
N ASP A 228 -12.36 27.90 21.17
CA ASP A 228 -13.39 28.29 20.20
C ASP A 228 -14.31 27.12 19.80
N ILE A 229 -13.87 25.86 20.01
CA ILE A 229 -14.61 24.63 19.67
C ILE A 229 -14.72 23.74 20.91
N ALA A 230 -15.62 24.10 21.82
CA ALA A 230 -15.76 23.43 23.12
C ALA A 230 -16.08 21.92 23.06
N GLU A 231 -16.63 21.43 21.94
CA GLU A 231 -17.05 20.03 21.76
C GLU A 231 -15.93 19.13 21.18
N ILE A 232 -14.77 19.70 20.84
CA ILE A 232 -13.68 19.00 20.15
C ILE A 232 -13.08 17.85 20.97
N GLU A 233 -13.04 18.00 22.31
CA GLU A 233 -12.51 17.01 23.26
C GLU A 233 -13.38 15.74 23.30
N GLU A 234 -14.65 15.82 22.87
CA GLU A 234 -15.51 14.64 22.75
C GLU A 234 -15.13 13.75 21.56
N TYR A 235 -14.34 14.27 20.61
CA TYR A 235 -14.03 13.60 19.34
C TYR A 235 -12.55 13.36 19.09
N ILE A 236 -11.67 14.19 19.64
CA ILE A 236 -10.22 14.04 19.51
C ILE A 236 -9.66 13.59 20.86
N ASP A 237 -9.39 12.30 20.99
CA ASP A 237 -8.76 11.72 22.17
C ASP A 237 -7.23 11.91 22.08
N GLY A 238 -6.77 13.05 22.59
CA GLY A 238 -5.35 13.44 22.63
C GLY A 238 -5.13 14.96 22.53
N PRO A 239 -3.87 15.42 22.63
CA PRO A 239 -3.57 16.84 22.60
C PRO A 239 -3.79 17.44 21.20
N VAL A 240 -4.59 18.49 21.12
CA VAL A 240 -4.66 19.38 19.96
C VAL A 240 -3.53 20.40 20.09
N LEU A 241 -2.65 20.47 19.10
CA LEU A 241 -1.46 21.32 19.12
C LEU A 241 -1.80 22.76 18.72
N PHE A 242 -2.50 22.91 17.60
CA PHE A 242 -2.97 24.19 17.05
C PHE A 242 -3.96 23.92 15.92
N GLY A 243 -4.59 24.95 15.38
CA GLY A 243 -5.49 24.85 14.24
C GLY A 243 -5.44 26.06 13.34
N ALA A 244 -6.29 26.06 12.33
CA ALA A 244 -6.53 27.22 11.50
C ALA A 244 -8.00 27.27 11.08
N LYS A 245 -8.55 28.50 11.08
CA LYS A 245 -9.92 28.74 10.68
C LYS A 245 -10.02 28.89 9.17
N GLU A 246 -10.84 28.03 8.55
CA GLU A 246 -11.16 28.07 7.12
C GLU A 246 -12.41 28.91 6.87
N ARG A 247 -13.46 28.71 7.67
CA ARG A 247 -14.71 29.48 7.64
C ARG A 247 -15.22 29.71 9.06
N ASP A 248 -16.30 30.48 9.22
CA ASP A 248 -16.86 30.77 10.54
C ASP A 248 -17.21 29.54 11.37
N ASP A 249 -17.57 28.46 10.69
CA ASP A 249 -17.96 27.17 11.23
C ASP A 249 -17.00 26.04 10.83
N ALA A 250 -15.85 26.33 10.22
CA ALA A 250 -14.95 25.30 9.69
C ALA A 250 -13.48 25.52 10.07
N HIS A 251 -12.85 24.48 10.62
CA HIS A 251 -11.49 24.53 11.16
C HIS A 251 -10.68 23.31 10.72
N LEU A 252 -9.41 23.55 10.41
CA LEU A 252 -8.38 22.53 10.30
C LEU A 252 -7.63 22.45 11.62
N LEU A 253 -7.37 21.25 12.12
CA LEU A 253 -6.77 21.06 13.44
C LEU A 253 -5.58 20.12 13.32
N VAL A 254 -4.52 20.42 14.05
CA VAL A 254 -3.32 19.61 14.13
C VAL A 254 -3.27 18.99 15.52
N CYS A 255 -3.11 17.67 15.62
CA CYS A 255 -3.12 16.98 16.92
C CYS A 255 -2.16 15.79 16.95
N GLU A 256 -1.94 15.24 18.15
CA GLU A 256 -1.27 13.96 18.39
C GLU A 256 -2.24 12.94 19.04
N CYS A 257 -3.42 12.76 18.45
CA CYS A 257 -4.44 11.86 18.99
C CYS A 257 -4.10 10.37 18.84
N ASP A 258 -4.81 9.51 19.57
CA ASP A 258 -4.54 8.07 19.64
C ASP A 258 -4.92 7.29 18.36
N LEU A 259 -5.47 7.94 17.33
CA LEU A 259 -5.87 7.31 16.06
C LEU A 259 -4.67 6.68 15.30
N SER A 260 -3.52 7.35 15.31
CA SER A 260 -2.24 6.78 14.85
C SER A 260 -1.14 7.15 15.84
N PRO A 261 -0.84 6.27 16.81
CA PRO A 261 0.18 6.55 17.80
C PRO A 261 1.51 6.94 17.14
N ASN A 262 2.16 7.94 17.71
CA ASN A 262 3.42 8.50 17.21
C ASN A 262 3.30 9.22 15.85
N HIS A 263 2.17 9.86 15.55
CA HIS A 263 2.03 10.73 14.39
C HIS A 263 1.37 12.07 14.76
N ILE A 264 1.71 13.09 13.98
CA ILE A 264 0.94 14.33 13.88
C ILE A 264 -0.18 14.11 12.87
N HIS A 265 -1.41 14.45 13.26
CA HIS A 265 -2.60 14.36 12.42
C HIS A 265 -3.12 15.72 12.00
N LEU A 266 -3.69 15.80 10.80
CA LEU A 266 -4.58 16.89 10.39
C LEU A 266 -6.03 16.41 10.48
N HIS A 267 -6.91 17.17 11.12
CA HIS A 267 -8.36 16.94 11.17
C HIS A 267 -9.12 18.10 10.54
N TYR A 268 -10.30 17.83 10.01
CA TYR A 268 -11.27 18.85 9.62
C TYR A 268 -12.49 18.82 10.52
N VAL A 269 -12.94 19.99 10.97
CA VAL A 269 -14.13 20.15 11.80
C VAL A 269 -15.03 21.18 11.14
N HIS A 270 -16.30 20.81 10.98
CA HIS A 270 -17.34 21.67 10.42
C HIS A 270 -18.57 21.66 11.34
N ASP A 271 -19.08 22.83 11.69
CA ASP A 271 -20.22 23.03 12.60
C ASP A 271 -20.03 22.30 13.96
N GLY A 272 -18.82 22.46 14.54
CA GLY A 272 -18.44 21.86 15.82
C GLY A 272 -18.20 20.34 15.77
N LYS A 273 -18.37 19.69 14.62
CA LYS A 273 -18.26 18.24 14.47
C LYS A 273 -17.14 17.83 13.52
N PRO A 274 -16.52 16.66 13.73
CA PRO A 274 -15.59 16.10 12.76
C PRO A 274 -16.23 15.96 11.38
N ALA A 275 -15.56 16.50 10.37
CA ALA A 275 -15.95 16.46 8.98
C ALA A 275 -14.83 15.80 8.15
N HIS A 276 -15.13 15.40 6.92
CA HIS A 276 -14.12 14.79 6.07
C HIS A 276 -13.12 15.85 5.57
N LEU A 277 -11.82 15.56 5.55
CA LEU A 277 -10.78 16.48 5.04
C LEU A 277 -10.99 16.86 3.57
N SER A 278 -11.67 16.02 2.79
CA SER A 278 -12.05 16.34 1.41
C SER A 278 -13.04 17.49 1.28
N GLU A 279 -13.71 17.87 2.38
CA GLU A 279 -14.60 19.03 2.43
C GLU A 279 -13.83 20.33 2.64
N SER A 280 -12.56 20.26 3.09
CA SER A 280 -11.66 21.40 3.15
C SER A 280 -11.08 21.71 1.78
N GLU A 281 -11.03 22.99 1.43
CA GLU A 281 -10.39 23.46 0.20
C GLU A 281 -8.86 23.37 0.26
N TYR A 282 -8.28 23.23 1.46
CA TYR A 282 -6.84 23.40 1.69
C TYR A 282 -6.13 22.17 2.27
N ALA A 283 -6.87 21.20 2.83
CA ALA A 283 -6.29 20.07 3.56
C ALA A 283 -5.25 19.27 2.74
N GLU A 284 -5.52 19.02 1.46
CA GLU A 284 -4.62 18.29 0.57
C GLU A 284 -3.31 19.08 0.30
N ASP A 285 -3.43 20.35 -0.05
CA ASP A 285 -2.28 21.24 -0.28
C ASP A 285 -1.37 21.37 0.96
N ILE A 286 -1.98 21.39 2.16
CA ILE A 286 -1.26 21.46 3.44
C ILE A 286 -0.53 20.15 3.71
N ARG A 287 -1.21 19.01 3.53
CA ARG A 287 -0.60 17.67 3.67
C ARG A 287 0.62 17.55 2.76
N ASP A 288 0.44 17.82 1.47
CA ASP A 288 1.46 17.57 0.45
C ASP A 288 2.69 18.46 0.67
N PHE A 289 2.48 19.74 0.99
CA PHE A 289 3.57 20.67 1.32
C PHE A 289 4.42 20.16 2.49
N VAL A 290 3.78 19.70 3.57
CA VAL A 290 4.51 19.28 4.78
C VAL A 290 5.18 17.92 4.57
N HIS A 291 4.53 16.98 3.87
CA HIS A 291 5.15 15.71 3.48
C HIS A 291 6.40 15.93 2.64
N ASP A 292 6.34 16.80 1.64
CA ASP A 292 7.49 17.15 0.81
C ASP A 292 8.62 17.78 1.63
N LYS A 293 8.29 18.63 2.61
CA LYS A 293 9.27 19.23 3.52
C LYS A 293 9.97 18.21 4.42
N VAL A 294 9.20 17.32 5.04
CA VAL A 294 9.74 16.24 5.89
C VAL A 294 10.65 15.33 5.06
N LYS A 295 10.20 14.96 3.85
CA LYS A 295 10.97 14.14 2.92
C LYS A 295 12.26 14.82 2.47
N ASP A 296 12.21 16.09 2.05
CA ASP A 296 13.38 16.88 1.68
C ASP A 296 14.40 16.95 2.83
N TYR A 297 13.93 17.13 4.06
CA TYR A 297 14.79 17.16 5.24
C TYR A 297 15.48 15.82 5.47
N HIS A 298 14.74 14.70 5.44
CA HIS A 298 15.33 13.35 5.55
C HIS A 298 16.38 13.09 4.48
N ASP A 299 16.07 13.40 3.23
CA ASP A 299 16.97 13.24 2.10
C ASP A 299 18.28 14.03 2.27
N LEU A 300 18.18 15.28 2.72
CA LEU A 300 19.32 16.14 2.95
C LEU A 300 20.12 15.73 4.19
N SER A 301 19.45 15.23 5.24
CA SER A 301 20.09 14.72 6.45
C SER A 301 20.91 13.46 6.16
N ALA A 302 20.33 12.48 5.45
CA ALA A 302 21.04 11.27 5.04
C ALA A 302 22.27 11.58 4.18
N LYS A 303 22.11 12.46 3.16
CA LYS A 303 23.23 12.87 2.29
C LYS A 303 24.32 13.62 3.06
N LYS A 304 23.98 14.37 4.10
CA LYS A 304 24.95 15.07 4.97
C LYS A 304 25.81 14.08 5.76
N GLU A 305 25.26 12.97 6.25
CA GLU A 305 26.01 11.97 7.01
C GLU A 305 27.05 11.21 6.17
N ASP A 306 26.79 11.01 4.88
CA ASP A 306 27.69 10.30 3.95
C ASP A 306 28.91 11.14 3.48
N ILE A 307 28.79 12.47 3.53
CA ILE A 307 29.80 13.41 3.02
C ILE A 307 31.11 13.42 3.84
N PRO A 308 31.10 13.42 5.19
CA PRO A 308 32.31 13.38 6.01
C PRO A 308 33.26 12.20 5.71
N GLN A 309 32.72 11.02 5.36
CA GLN A 309 33.53 9.84 5.04
C GLN A 309 34.07 9.89 3.60
N THR A 310 33.25 10.28 2.63
CA THR A 310 33.64 10.35 1.21
C THR A 310 34.65 11.47 0.93
N ILE A 311 34.53 12.64 1.57
CA ILE A 311 35.52 13.73 1.44
C ILE A 311 36.89 13.30 1.99
N ARG A 312 36.94 12.54 3.09
CA ARG A 312 38.22 12.02 3.63
C ARG A 312 38.94 11.13 2.62
N TRP A 313 38.23 10.23 1.95
CA TRP A 313 38.81 9.37 0.92
C TRP A 313 39.29 10.14 -0.31
N LEU A 314 38.56 11.19 -0.72
CA LEU A 314 38.97 12.02 -1.85
C LEU A 314 40.20 12.88 -1.55
N VAL A 315 40.33 13.44 -0.34
CA VAL A 315 41.55 14.15 0.05
C VAL A 315 42.77 13.20 0.03
N VAL A 316 42.59 11.94 0.43
CA VAL A 316 43.64 10.91 0.35
C VAL A 316 43.96 10.55 -1.11
N LEU A 317 42.95 10.36 -1.97
CA LEU A 317 43.13 10.06 -3.39
C LEU A 317 43.79 11.21 -4.16
N PHE A 318 43.34 12.46 -3.97
CA PHE A 318 43.97 13.64 -4.59
C PHE A 318 45.36 13.93 -4.01
N GLY A 319 45.59 13.61 -2.73
CA GLY A 319 46.93 13.66 -2.13
C GLY A 319 47.89 12.58 -2.65
N ALA A 320 47.36 11.43 -3.09
CA ALA A 320 48.13 10.31 -3.61
C ALA A 320 48.44 10.40 -5.11
N ILE A 321 47.72 11.22 -5.89
CA ILE A 321 48.06 11.53 -7.30
C ILE A 321 49.23 12.55 -7.31
N GLY A 322 50.36 12.12 -6.78
CA GLY A 322 51.64 12.78 -6.94
C GLY A 322 52.20 12.51 -8.33
N ILE A 323 52.77 13.54 -8.95
CA ILE A 323 53.38 13.59 -10.30
C ILE A 323 54.37 12.43 -10.58
N SER A 324 54.87 11.76 -9.54
CA SER A 324 55.85 10.68 -9.64
C SER A 324 55.36 9.46 -10.41
N GLN A 325 54.05 9.23 -10.55
CA GLN A 325 53.53 8.01 -11.19
C GLN A 325 53.43 8.09 -12.73
N PHE A 326 53.49 9.28 -13.33
CA PHE A 326 53.38 9.44 -14.79
C PHE A 326 54.73 9.59 -15.51
N LEU A 327 55.80 9.94 -14.80
CA LEU A 327 57.16 10.01 -15.35
C LEU A 327 57.66 8.70 -15.99
N PRO A 328 57.37 7.50 -15.43
CA PRO A 328 57.79 6.23 -16.03
C PRO A 328 57.12 5.96 -17.39
N VAL A 329 55.86 6.39 -17.57
CA VAL A 329 55.10 6.14 -18.80
C VAL A 329 55.70 6.91 -19.98
N PHE A 330 56.06 8.19 -19.79
CA PHE A 330 56.72 8.97 -20.85
C PHE A 330 58.11 8.44 -21.19
N SER A 331 58.86 7.94 -20.19
CA SER A 331 60.15 7.29 -20.43
C SER A 331 60.03 5.97 -21.19
N PHE A 332 58.94 5.22 -20.98
CA PHE A 332 58.64 3.97 -21.69
C PHE A 332 58.35 4.20 -23.17
N PHE A 333 57.70 5.31 -23.53
CA PHE A 333 57.44 5.70 -24.93
C PHE A 333 58.60 6.46 -25.59
N GLY A 334 59.78 6.53 -24.96
CA GLY A 334 60.98 7.14 -25.54
C GLY A 334 60.92 8.68 -25.67
N VAL A 335 59.99 9.33 -24.95
CA VAL A 335 59.84 10.79 -24.98
C VAL A 335 60.82 11.40 -23.97
N ASN A 336 61.62 12.39 -24.40
CA ASN A 336 62.54 13.07 -23.49
C ASN A 336 61.73 13.80 -22.39
N PRO A 337 61.86 13.40 -21.12
CA PRO A 337 61.07 13.95 -20.02
C PRO A 337 61.37 15.43 -19.75
N ASN A 338 62.52 15.94 -20.24
CA ASN A 338 62.92 17.34 -20.10
C ASN A 338 62.52 18.21 -21.30
N SER A 339 61.71 17.69 -22.24
CA SER A 339 61.19 18.51 -23.33
C SER A 339 60.10 19.46 -22.84
N GLN A 340 60.06 20.66 -23.44
CA GLN A 340 59.07 21.68 -23.09
C GLN A 340 57.64 21.20 -23.35
N ILE A 341 57.43 20.42 -24.41
CA ILE A 341 56.13 19.82 -24.77
C ILE A 341 55.61 18.86 -23.69
N VAL A 342 56.49 18.01 -23.13
CA VAL A 342 56.11 17.11 -22.02
C VAL A 342 55.79 17.92 -20.76
N THR A 343 56.57 18.95 -20.48
CA THR A 343 56.36 19.83 -19.33
C THR A 343 55.01 20.56 -19.43
N ASP A 344 54.69 21.14 -20.58
CA ASP A 344 53.43 21.84 -20.83
C ASP A 344 52.22 20.88 -20.76
N THR A 345 52.37 19.66 -21.29
CA THR A 345 51.33 18.62 -21.21
C THR A 345 51.08 18.19 -19.76
N LEU A 346 52.14 18.00 -18.96
CA LEU A 346 52.01 17.68 -17.53
C LEU A 346 51.34 18.82 -16.74
N ILE A 347 51.66 20.08 -17.06
CA ILE A 347 51.00 21.24 -16.46
C ILE A 347 49.52 21.27 -16.85
N ALA A 348 49.17 21.05 -18.13
CA ALA A 348 47.79 21.03 -18.59
C ALA A 348 46.97 19.92 -17.93
N VAL A 349 47.53 18.70 -17.82
CA VAL A 349 46.90 17.59 -17.09
C VAL A 349 46.70 17.93 -15.61
N ARG A 350 47.66 18.62 -14.99
CA ARG A 350 47.56 19.06 -13.59
C ARG A 350 46.47 20.11 -13.38
N ILE A 351 46.36 21.08 -14.29
CA ILE A 351 45.30 22.09 -14.23
C ILE A 351 43.94 21.42 -14.44
N GLY A 352 43.83 20.52 -15.43
CA GLY A 352 42.60 19.76 -15.70
C GLY A 352 42.18 18.90 -14.51
N SER A 353 43.10 18.16 -13.90
CA SER A 353 42.81 17.33 -12.73
C SER A 353 42.43 18.17 -11.50
N LEU A 354 43.04 19.34 -11.32
CA LEU A 354 42.66 20.28 -10.27
C LEU A 354 41.24 20.81 -10.47
N VAL A 355 40.87 21.20 -11.69
CA VAL A 355 39.51 21.67 -12.01
C VAL A 355 38.47 20.58 -11.76
N ILE A 356 38.74 19.35 -12.20
CA ILE A 356 37.87 18.20 -11.95
C ILE A 356 37.77 17.93 -10.45
N GLY A 357 38.88 17.98 -9.71
CA GLY A 357 38.88 17.82 -8.26
C GLY A 357 38.05 18.87 -7.54
N ILE A 358 38.18 20.14 -7.92
CA ILE A 358 37.35 21.23 -7.39
C ILE A 358 35.88 20.99 -7.71
N ALA A 359 35.54 20.59 -8.95
CA ALA A 359 34.16 20.30 -9.33
C ALA A 359 33.56 19.14 -8.51
N ILE A 360 34.33 18.07 -8.26
CA ILE A 360 33.91 16.95 -7.41
C ILE A 360 33.70 17.42 -5.97
N VAL A 361 34.64 18.20 -5.41
CA VAL A 361 34.51 18.73 -4.05
C VAL A 361 33.29 19.64 -3.93
N LEU A 362 33.05 20.52 -4.90
CA LEU A 362 31.86 21.37 -4.93
C LEU A 362 30.59 20.53 -5.01
N TYR A 363 30.54 19.54 -5.91
CA TYR A 363 29.41 18.63 -6.05
C TYR A 363 29.09 17.89 -4.75
N LEU A 364 30.13 17.42 -4.04
CA LEU A 364 29.97 16.74 -2.75
C LEU A 364 29.59 17.67 -1.61
N LEU A 365 29.94 18.96 -1.67
CA LEU A 365 29.51 19.95 -0.69
C LEU A 365 28.08 20.46 -0.94
N LEU A 366 27.50 20.24 -2.13
CA LEU A 366 26.16 20.71 -2.46
C LEU A 366 25.09 20.25 -1.45
N PRO A 367 25.02 18.98 -1.01
CA PRO A 367 23.99 18.56 -0.07
C PRO A 367 24.14 19.22 1.31
N VAL A 368 25.37 19.45 1.78
CA VAL A 368 25.62 20.18 3.05
C VAL A 368 25.18 21.64 2.92
N ILE A 369 25.47 22.28 1.78
CA ILE A 369 25.03 23.66 1.52
C ILE A 369 23.49 23.72 1.45
N LYS A 370 22.86 22.75 0.78
CA LYS A 370 21.40 22.64 0.70
C LYS A 370 20.77 22.42 2.07
N PHE A 371 21.30 21.49 2.88
CA PHE A 371 20.83 21.25 4.25
C PHE A 371 20.96 22.50 5.12
N ARG A 372 22.10 23.20 5.07
CA ARG A 372 22.29 24.46 5.83
C ARG A 372 21.36 25.59 5.40
N ARG A 373 20.86 25.56 4.16
CA ARG A 373 19.91 26.54 3.62
C ARG A 373 18.48 26.03 3.66
N PHE A 374 18.24 24.83 4.15
CA PHE A 374 16.91 24.28 4.26
C PHE A 374 16.09 25.17 5.19
N SER A 375 14.84 25.38 4.80
CA SER A 375 13.89 26.20 5.55
C SER A 375 12.53 25.52 5.51
N TRP A 376 11.94 25.43 6.69
CA TRP A 376 10.59 24.93 6.90
C TRP A 376 9.50 25.90 6.41
N THR A 377 9.83 27.19 6.34
CA THR A 377 8.88 28.29 6.06
C THR A 377 9.05 28.93 4.69
N ARG A 378 9.83 28.33 3.78
CA ARG A 378 10.00 28.78 2.39
C ARG A 378 10.14 27.59 1.46
N GLU A 379 9.59 27.64 0.25
CA GLU A 379 9.83 26.61 -0.76
C GLU A 379 11.34 26.43 -1.03
N SER A 380 11.78 25.17 -1.15
CA SER A 380 13.16 24.78 -1.48
C SER A 380 13.45 25.02 -2.97
N GLY A 381 13.08 26.18 -3.51
CA GLY A 381 13.30 26.56 -4.90
C GLY A 381 14.70 27.13 -5.14
N TRP A 382 15.55 26.40 -5.87
CA TRP A 382 16.75 26.98 -6.52
C TRP A 382 16.51 27.33 -8.01
N PHE A 383 15.26 27.26 -8.48
CA PHE A 383 14.88 27.59 -9.86
C PHE A 383 13.56 28.39 -9.94
N SER A 384 13.41 29.42 -9.11
CA SER A 384 12.41 30.48 -9.33
C SER A 384 13.11 31.82 -9.57
N THR A 385 13.56 32.01 -10.81
CA THR A 385 13.73 33.31 -11.46
C THR A 385 13.15 33.23 -12.86
#